data_AF-A0A7C9CMK1-F1
#
_entry.id   AF-A0A7C9CMK1-F1
#
_cell.length_a   1.000
_cell.length_b   1.000
_cell.length_c   1.000
_cell.angle_alpha   90.00
_cell.angle_beta   90.00
_cell.angle_gamma   90.00
#
_symmetry.space_group_name_H-M   'P 1'
#
loop_
_entity.id
_entity.type
_entity.pdbx_description
1 polymer ?
#
loop_
_entity_poly.entity_id
_entity_poly.type
_entity_poly.pdbx_seq_one_letter_code
_entity_poly.pdbx_strand_id
1 'polypeptide(L)'
;MVHLIVHLVHETRVAGPVLYRWMYSTERYLKERKSDVGNPARPEGSMSEAYIARECLNFVSQYLKGAESSNHARNIASSASQEDEACLFPSEGTPYGSVEGFRVDEKTWKQAHCYVLFNFEDANFESLKKEHVAHINRITRRRRLTPHEKERLHSEGFSDCSRN
;
A
#
# COMPACT_ATOMS: atom_id res chain seq x y z
N MET A 1 36.23 -19.44 -19.46
CA MET A 1 35.00 -18.82 -18.92
C MET A 1 34.21 -17.98 -19.93
N VAL A 2 34.54 -17.99 -21.23
CA VAL A 2 33.90 -17.08 -22.22
C VAL A 2 32.58 -17.65 -22.78
N HIS A 3 32.40 -18.98 -22.76
CA HIS A 3 31.22 -19.63 -23.34
C HIS A 3 29.99 -19.66 -22.43
N LEU A 4 30.15 -19.43 -21.12
CA LEU A 4 29.04 -19.51 -20.16
C LEU A 4 27.92 -18.50 -20.47
N ILE A 5 28.30 -17.28 -20.88
CA ILE A 5 27.36 -16.22 -21.23
C ILE A 5 26.58 -16.59 -22.51
N VAL A 6 27.25 -17.17 -23.50
CA VAL A 6 26.63 -17.62 -24.75
C VAL A 6 25.63 -18.75 -24.49
N HIS A 7 25.98 -19.71 -23.62
CA HIS A 7 25.09 -20.82 -23.25
C HIS A 7 23.87 -20.33 -22.45
N LEU A 8 24.05 -19.43 -21.48
CA LEU A 8 22.94 -18.87 -20.71
C LEU A 8 21.91 -18.15 -21.60
N VAL A 9 22.37 -17.35 -22.57
CA VAL A 9 21.47 -16.65 -23.50
C VAL A 9 20.72 -17.64 -24.42
N HIS A 10 21.37 -18.71 -24.84
CA HIS A 10 20.71 -19.75 -25.63
C HIS A 10 19.66 -20.50 -24.79
N GLU A 11 20.01 -20.86 -23.55
CA GLU A 11 19.09 -21.53 -22.63
C GLU A 11 17.90 -20.67 -22.24
N THR A 12 18.09 -19.36 -22.00
CA THR A 12 16.98 -18.44 -21.69
C THR A 12 16.05 -18.27 -22.89
N ARG A 13 16.60 -18.27 -24.11
CA ARG A 13 15.82 -18.19 -25.35
C ARG A 13 14.96 -19.43 -25.57
N VAL A 14 15.48 -20.62 -25.27
CA VAL A 14 14.77 -21.90 -25.49
C VAL A 14 13.79 -22.20 -24.36
N ALA A 15 14.17 -21.95 -23.11
CA ALA A 15 13.46 -22.44 -21.93
C ALA A 15 12.83 -21.31 -21.08
N GLY A 16 12.93 -20.06 -21.50
CA GLY A 16 12.35 -18.90 -20.82
C GLY A 16 13.18 -18.38 -19.64
N PRO A 17 12.62 -17.46 -18.84
CA PRO A 17 13.32 -16.83 -17.73
C PRO A 17 13.84 -17.85 -16.71
N VAL A 18 15.12 -17.73 -16.38
CA VAL A 18 15.85 -18.62 -15.46
C VAL A 18 15.18 -18.73 -14.09
N LEU A 19 14.50 -17.67 -13.65
CA LEU A 19 13.81 -17.59 -12.36
C LEU A 19 12.81 -18.74 -12.14
N TYR A 20 12.09 -19.16 -13.18
CA TYR A 20 11.06 -20.21 -13.06
C TYR A 20 11.63 -21.65 -13.15
N ARG A 21 12.91 -21.80 -13.50
CA ARG A 21 13.61 -23.10 -13.60
C ARG A 21 14.56 -23.35 -12.43
N TRP A 22 14.82 -22.35 -11.60
CA TRP A 22 15.66 -22.51 -10.43
C TRP A 22 14.94 -23.31 -9.35
N MET A 23 15.34 -24.57 -9.18
CA MET A 23 14.83 -25.45 -8.13
C MET A 23 15.25 -25.02 -6.72
N TYR A 24 16.25 -24.14 -6.60
CA TYR A 24 16.84 -23.77 -5.33
C TYR A 24 15.81 -23.27 -4.29
N SER A 25 14.82 -22.48 -4.70
CA SER A 25 13.74 -22.02 -3.80
C SER A 25 12.88 -23.19 -3.31
N THR A 26 12.47 -24.06 -4.23
CA THR A 26 11.69 -25.27 -3.94
C THR A 26 12.46 -26.24 -3.03
N GLU A 27 13.74 -26.48 -3.31
CA GLU A 27 14.61 -27.33 -2.50
C GLU A 27 14.78 -26.80 -1.07
N ARG A 28 14.97 -25.49 -0.91
CA ARG A 28 15.07 -24.85 0.40
C ARG A 28 13.76 -24.97 1.18
N TYR A 29 12.63 -24.79 0.50
CA TYR A 29 11.32 -24.97 1.12
C TYR A 29 11.11 -26.42 1.58
N LEU A 30 11.38 -27.40 0.72
CA LEU A 30 11.26 -28.82 1.07
C LEU A 30 12.22 -29.23 2.19
N LYS A 31 13.43 -28.65 2.24
CA LYS A 31 14.37 -28.88 3.35
C LYS A 31 13.81 -28.41 4.69
N GLU A 32 13.20 -27.23 4.75
CA GLU A 32 12.56 -26.70 5.96
C GLU A 32 11.36 -27.58 6.37
N ARG A 33 10.52 -27.97 5.41
CA ARG A 33 9.41 -28.89 5.67
C ARG A 33 9.85 -30.26 6.16
N LYS A 34 11.00 -30.74 5.71
CA LYS A 34 11.58 -31.99 6.20
C LYS A 34 12.05 -31.89 7.65
N SER A 35 12.53 -30.72 8.10
CA SER A 35 12.86 -30.50 9.52
C SER A 35 11.63 -30.40 10.43
N ASP A 36 10.45 -30.19 9.88
CA ASP A 36 9.18 -30.11 10.63
C ASP A 36 8.63 -31.49 11.06
N VAL A 37 9.18 -32.58 10.50
CA VAL A 37 8.77 -33.96 10.83
C VAL A 37 9.40 -34.38 12.16
N GLY A 38 8.72 -34.10 13.26
CA GLY A 38 9.09 -34.55 14.61
C GLY A 38 8.66 -35.98 14.92
N ASN A 39 7.52 -36.43 14.38
CA ASN A 39 7.02 -37.78 14.54
C ASN A 39 7.08 -38.59 13.23
N PRO A 40 8.04 -39.52 13.06
CA PRO A 40 8.17 -40.30 11.83
C PRO A 40 7.02 -41.31 11.62
N ALA A 41 6.25 -41.66 12.65
CA ALA A 41 5.10 -42.54 12.51
C ALA A 41 3.90 -41.85 11.83
N ARG A 42 3.85 -40.52 11.84
CA ARG A 42 2.78 -39.69 11.23
C ARG A 42 3.37 -38.41 10.63
N PRO A 43 4.10 -38.52 9.50
CA PRO A 43 4.85 -37.40 8.96
C PRO A 43 3.96 -36.23 8.54
N GLU A 44 2.86 -36.49 7.85
CA GLU A 44 1.93 -35.45 7.38
C GLU A 44 1.28 -34.70 8.54
N GLY A 45 0.84 -35.44 9.57
CA GLY A 45 0.28 -34.86 10.79
C GLY A 45 1.29 -33.99 11.53
N SER A 46 2.51 -34.51 11.74
CA SER A 46 3.60 -33.78 12.39
C SER A 46 3.98 -32.50 11.65
N MET A 47 4.00 -32.53 10.32
CA MET A 47 4.29 -31.35 9.49
C MET A 47 3.17 -30.31 9.59
N SER A 48 1.92 -30.76 9.56
CA SER A 48 0.76 -29.85 9.66
C SER A 48 0.71 -29.15 11.01
N GLU A 49 1.00 -29.86 12.10
CA GLU A 49 1.06 -29.31 13.45
C GLU A 49 2.20 -28.29 13.60
N ALA A 50 3.40 -28.63 13.14
CA ALA A 50 4.55 -27.74 13.15
C ALA A 50 4.34 -26.48 12.28
N TYR A 51 3.60 -26.59 11.18
CA TYR A 51 3.22 -25.45 10.36
C TYR A 51 2.23 -24.53 11.08
N ILE A 52 1.16 -25.09 11.64
CA ILE A 52 0.15 -24.32 12.37
C ILE A 52 0.80 -23.58 13.55
N ALA A 53 1.64 -24.27 14.33
CA ALA A 53 2.36 -23.65 15.44
C ALA A 53 3.25 -22.48 14.99
N ARG A 54 3.99 -22.64 13.87
CA ARG A 54 4.85 -21.58 13.32
C ARG A 54 4.05 -20.39 12.80
N GLU A 55 2.96 -20.63 12.08
CA GLU A 55 2.09 -19.56 11.59
C GLU A 55 1.44 -18.81 12.75
N CYS A 56 0.91 -19.52 13.77
CA CYS A 56 0.39 -18.89 14.97
C CYS A 56 1.43 -18.02 15.67
N LEU A 57 2.68 -18.49 15.79
CA LEU A 57 3.78 -17.70 16.36
C LEU A 57 4.14 -16.49 15.49
N ASN A 58 4.11 -16.64 14.15
CA ASN A 58 4.32 -15.52 13.23
C ASN A 58 3.22 -14.47 13.41
N PHE A 59 1.95 -14.86 13.45
CA PHE A 59 0.82 -13.95 13.68
C PHE A 59 0.89 -13.27 15.05
N VAL A 60 1.16 -14.03 16.11
CA VAL A 60 1.36 -13.48 17.46
C VAL A 60 2.55 -12.53 17.47
N SER A 61 3.64 -12.83 16.76
CA SER A 61 4.79 -11.93 16.66
C SER A 61 4.46 -10.64 15.91
N GLN A 62 3.61 -10.68 14.89
CA GLN A 62 3.16 -9.49 14.16
C GLN A 62 2.22 -8.64 15.02
N TYR A 63 1.33 -9.30 15.78
CA TYR A 63 0.37 -8.64 16.64
C TYR A 63 1.00 -8.04 17.91
N LEU A 64 2.00 -8.72 18.49
CA LEU A 64 2.79 -8.19 19.61
C LEU A 64 3.79 -7.12 19.17
N LYS A 65 4.22 -7.11 17.90
CA LYS A 65 5.04 -6.06 17.29
C LYS A 65 4.19 -4.91 16.76
N GLY A 66 3.48 -4.22 17.64
CA GLY A 66 3.08 -2.83 17.38
C GLY A 66 4.26 -1.83 17.30
N ALA A 67 5.51 -2.28 17.23
CA ALA A 67 6.70 -1.44 17.21
C ALA A 67 7.78 -2.09 16.32
N GLU A 68 8.00 -1.49 15.15
CA GLU A 68 9.21 -1.55 14.33
C GLU A 68 10.12 -2.79 14.49
N SER A 69 9.81 -3.87 13.78
CA SER A 69 10.87 -4.76 13.31
C SER A 69 10.37 -5.64 12.18
N SER A 70 10.39 -5.05 10.99
CA SER A 70 10.72 -5.74 9.75
C SER A 70 12.02 -6.51 9.97
N ASN A 71 11.92 -7.83 10.15
CA ASN A 71 13.09 -8.73 10.13
C ASN A 71 12.71 -10.15 9.66
N HIS A 72 11.64 -10.27 8.86
CA HIS A 72 11.49 -11.39 7.93
C HIS A 72 11.41 -10.93 6.45
N ALA A 73 11.66 -9.64 6.20
CA ALA A 73 12.02 -9.16 4.88
C ALA A 73 13.43 -9.67 4.56
N ARG A 74 13.50 -10.84 3.91
CA ARG A 74 14.69 -11.25 3.19
C ARG A 74 15.00 -10.14 2.18
N ASN A 75 16.09 -9.41 2.43
CA ASN A 75 16.85 -8.64 1.45
C ASN A 75 16.08 -7.59 0.64
N ILE A 76 15.56 -6.52 1.24
CA ILE A 76 15.48 -5.24 0.54
C ILE A 76 15.92 -4.16 1.52
N ALA A 77 17.08 -3.58 1.25
CA ALA A 77 17.60 -2.46 1.99
C ALA A 77 16.61 -1.30 1.91
N SER A 78 16.10 -0.86 3.07
CA SER A 78 15.39 0.39 3.17
C SER A 78 15.92 1.12 4.39
N SER A 79 16.71 2.14 4.09
CA SER A 79 17.12 3.20 5.00
C SER A 79 15.91 3.71 5.77
N ALA A 80 16.01 3.66 7.10
CA ALA A 80 15.12 4.35 7.99
C ALA A 80 15.15 5.85 7.67
N SER A 81 14.00 6.41 7.33
CA SER A 81 13.70 7.82 7.56
C SER A 81 12.41 7.85 8.37
N GLN A 82 12.59 8.34 9.59
CA GLN A 82 11.64 8.58 10.65
C GLN A 82 10.55 9.57 10.20
N GLU A 83 9.43 9.52 10.92
CA GLU A 83 8.37 10.55 11.01
C GLU A 83 7.25 10.48 9.95
N ASP A 84 6.06 10.02 10.37
CA ASP A 84 4.84 10.85 10.39
C ASP A 84 3.64 10.03 10.91
N GLU A 85 3.46 10.07 12.23
CA GLU A 85 2.38 9.46 13.00
C GLU A 85 1.06 10.27 12.87
N ALA A 86 0.58 10.51 11.64
CA ALA A 86 -0.69 11.24 11.42
C ALA A 86 -1.39 11.02 10.08
N CYS A 87 -0.98 10.07 9.23
CA CYS A 87 -1.69 9.79 7.99
C CYS A 87 -2.63 8.59 8.15
N LEU A 88 -3.95 8.85 8.06
CA LEU A 88 -5.01 7.83 7.94
C LEU A 88 -4.76 6.81 6.80
N PHE A 89 -3.90 7.18 5.84
CA PHE A 89 -3.43 6.32 4.78
C PHE A 89 -1.89 6.29 4.82
N PRO A 90 -1.27 5.34 5.53
CA PRO A 90 0.18 5.16 5.44
C PRO A 90 0.55 4.83 3.99
N SER A 91 1.62 5.45 3.50
CA SER A 91 2.17 5.16 2.16
C SER A 91 2.89 3.82 2.20
N GLU A 92 2.13 2.73 2.27
CA GLU A 92 2.69 1.38 2.23
C GLU A 92 2.85 0.91 0.78
N GLY A 93 4.07 1.02 0.28
CA GLY A 93 4.45 0.43 -1.00
C GLY A 93 5.86 0.81 -1.41
N THR A 94 6.74 -0.18 -1.56
CA THR A 94 8.02 0.02 -2.24
C THR A 94 7.79 -0.11 -3.73
N PRO A 95 7.95 0.96 -4.54
CA PRO A 95 7.72 0.86 -5.97
C PRO A 95 8.79 -0.05 -6.60
N TYR A 96 8.35 -1.06 -7.33
CA TYR A 96 9.23 -1.99 -8.03
C TYR A 96 9.53 -1.47 -9.45
N GLY A 97 10.73 -0.94 -9.69
CA GLY A 97 11.20 -0.46 -10.99
C GLY A 97 11.78 0.96 -10.98
N SER A 98 12.24 1.45 -12.13
CA SER A 98 12.63 2.85 -12.31
C SER A 98 11.38 3.73 -12.23
N VAL A 99 11.18 4.40 -11.10
CA VAL A 99 10.06 5.30 -10.90
C VAL A 99 10.37 6.62 -11.56
N GLU A 100 9.71 6.91 -12.68
CA GLU A 100 9.58 8.29 -13.11
C GLU A 100 8.60 8.97 -12.16
N GLY A 101 9.14 9.79 -11.25
CA GLY A 101 8.33 10.45 -10.22
C GLY A 101 7.28 11.35 -10.87
N PHE A 102 6.01 10.96 -10.79
CA PHE A 102 4.91 11.82 -11.20
C PHE A 102 4.71 12.90 -10.13
N ARG A 103 5.17 14.12 -10.41
CA ARG A 103 4.86 15.27 -9.56
C ARG A 103 3.45 15.74 -9.89
N VAL A 104 2.52 15.50 -8.96
CA VAL A 104 1.13 15.98 -9.06
C VAL A 104 1.14 17.50 -9.05
N ASP A 105 0.56 18.11 -10.09
CA ASP A 105 0.40 19.57 -10.16
C ASP A 105 -0.62 20.06 -9.11
N GLU A 106 -0.49 21.30 -8.65
CA GLU A 106 -1.34 21.83 -7.57
C GLU A 106 -2.83 21.79 -7.97
N LYS A 107 -3.12 22.04 -9.25
CA LYS A 107 -4.47 21.96 -9.81
C LYS A 107 -5.05 20.55 -9.72
N THR A 108 -4.26 19.55 -10.12
CA THR A 108 -4.68 18.15 -10.05
C THR A 108 -4.86 17.68 -8.61
N TRP A 109 -4.02 18.15 -7.69
CA TRP A 109 -4.15 17.86 -6.27
C TRP A 109 -5.44 18.44 -5.69
N LYS A 110 -5.76 19.70 -5.98
CA LYS A 110 -7.02 20.34 -5.56
C LYS A 110 -8.24 19.63 -6.13
N GLN A 111 -8.21 19.24 -7.40
CA GLN A 111 -9.30 18.49 -8.03
C GLN A 111 -9.52 17.13 -7.37
N ALA A 112 -8.45 16.37 -7.12
CA ALA A 112 -8.53 15.07 -6.45
C ALA A 112 -9.07 15.21 -5.02
N HIS A 113 -8.57 16.20 -4.28
CA HIS A 113 -9.04 16.49 -2.92
C HIS A 113 -10.52 16.86 -2.89
N CYS A 114 -10.97 17.76 -3.77
CA CYS A 114 -12.40 18.10 -3.90
C CYS A 114 -13.23 16.87 -4.25
N TYR A 115 -12.77 16.04 -5.20
CA TYR A 115 -13.49 14.84 -5.59
C TYR A 115 -13.73 13.90 -4.41
N VAL A 116 -12.70 13.64 -3.59
CA VAL A 116 -12.84 12.82 -2.39
C VAL A 116 -13.86 13.45 -1.44
N LEU A 117 -13.71 14.73 -1.10
CA LEU A 117 -14.61 15.42 -0.18
C LEU A 117 -16.08 15.43 -0.64
N PHE A 118 -16.34 15.56 -1.93
CA PHE A 118 -17.70 15.58 -2.47
C PHE A 118 -18.34 14.19 -2.50
N ASN A 119 -17.56 13.13 -2.73
CA ASN A 119 -18.04 11.75 -2.84
C ASN A 119 -17.92 10.96 -1.53
N PHE A 120 -17.35 11.52 -0.47
CA PHE A 120 -17.24 10.84 0.82
C PHE A 120 -18.59 10.82 1.55
N GLU A 121 -19.11 9.63 1.81
CA GLU A 121 -20.39 9.39 2.47
C GLU A 121 -20.21 9.28 4.00
N ASP A 122 -20.02 10.42 4.66
CA ASP A 122 -19.96 10.52 6.12
C ASP A 122 -20.87 11.65 6.60
N ALA A 123 -21.63 11.37 7.67
CA ALA A 123 -22.56 12.30 8.29
C ALA A 123 -21.87 13.60 8.76
N ASN A 124 -20.60 13.51 9.19
CA ASN A 124 -19.82 14.67 9.60
C ASN A 124 -19.43 15.57 8.41
N PHE A 125 -19.13 14.98 7.26
CA PHE A 125 -18.80 15.74 6.05
C PHE A 125 -20.04 16.35 5.41
N GLU A 126 -21.19 15.66 5.47
CA GLU A 126 -22.47 16.20 5.00
C GLU A 126 -22.94 17.42 5.80
N SER A 127 -22.67 17.48 7.11
CA SER A 127 -22.98 18.66 7.91
C SER A 127 -22.05 19.84 7.54
N LEU A 128 -20.76 19.59 7.34
CA LEU A 128 -19.79 20.58 6.89
C LEU A 128 -20.12 21.16 5.50
N LYS A 129 -20.53 20.31 4.54
CA LYS A 129 -21.01 20.76 3.21
C LYS A 129 -22.18 21.74 3.37
N LYS A 130 -23.17 21.39 4.19
CA LYS A 130 -24.36 22.24 4.44
C LYS A 130 -23.99 23.57 5.10
N GLU A 131 -23.06 23.56 6.05
CA GLU A 131 -22.58 24.77 6.71
C GLU A 131 -21.84 25.69 5.74
N HIS A 132 -20.98 25.14 4.87
CA HIS A 132 -20.26 25.92 3.87
C HIS A 132 -21.21 26.57 2.86
N VAL A 133 -22.24 25.84 2.39
CA VAL A 133 -23.30 26.41 1.55
C VAL A 133 -24.03 27.55 2.27
N ALA A 134 -24.34 27.40 3.57
CA ALA A 134 -24.99 28.43 4.36
C ALA A 134 -24.09 29.68 4.51
N HIS A 135 -22.79 29.47 4.69
CA HIS A 135 -21.78 30.54 4.77
C HIS A 135 -21.68 31.32 3.45
N ILE A 136 -21.60 30.64 2.31
CA ILE A 136 -21.60 31.28 0.98
C ILE A 136 -22.88 32.06 0.79
N ASN A 137 -24.04 31.49 1.12
CA ASN A 137 -25.30 32.20 1.04
C ASN A 137 -25.35 33.43 1.96
N ARG A 138 -24.62 33.44 3.08
CA ARG A 138 -24.53 34.58 4.02
C ARG A 138 -23.65 35.71 3.48
N ILE A 139 -22.49 35.39 2.91
CA ILE A 139 -21.59 36.37 2.29
C ILE A 139 -22.21 36.93 1.02
N THR A 140 -22.89 36.09 0.25
CA THR A 140 -23.49 36.47 -1.03
C THR A 140 -24.88 37.08 -0.90
N ARG A 141 -25.43 37.27 0.31
CA ARG A 141 -26.80 37.85 0.51
C ARG A 141 -27.02 39.16 -0.22
N ARG A 142 -25.99 40.00 -0.31
CA ARG A 142 -26.06 41.33 -0.94
C ARG A 142 -25.79 41.31 -2.45
N ARG A 143 -25.24 40.21 -2.97
CA ARG A 143 -24.86 40.04 -4.38
C ARG A 143 -25.81 39.03 -5.01
N ARG A 144 -26.64 39.46 -5.95
CA ARG A 144 -27.54 38.55 -6.69
C ARG A 144 -26.72 37.66 -7.62
N LEU A 145 -26.19 36.57 -7.07
CA LEU A 145 -25.50 35.52 -7.82
C LEU A 145 -26.49 34.46 -8.28
N THR A 146 -26.27 33.96 -9.49
CA THR A 146 -26.99 32.82 -10.04
C THR A 146 -26.69 31.55 -9.24
N PRO A 147 -27.57 30.52 -9.28
CA PRO A 147 -27.32 29.25 -8.62
C PRO A 147 -25.99 28.61 -9.03
N HIS A 148 -25.66 28.65 -10.32
CA HIS A 148 -24.41 28.12 -10.86
C HIS A 148 -23.18 28.84 -10.30
N GLU A 149 -23.22 30.17 -10.16
CA GLU A 149 -22.10 30.91 -9.58
C GLU A 149 -21.90 30.59 -8.09
N LYS A 150 -22.98 30.32 -7.35
CA LYS A 150 -22.88 29.88 -5.94
C LYS A 150 -22.30 28.48 -5.83
N GLU A 151 -22.69 27.58 -6.72
CA GLU A 151 -22.14 26.23 -6.79
C GLU A 151 -20.66 26.26 -7.16
N ARG A 152 -20.27 27.14 -8.10
CA ARG A 152 -18.86 27.34 -8.44
C ARG A 152 -18.05 27.81 -7.23
N LEU A 153 -18.52 28.84 -6.52
CA LEU A 153 -17.88 29.32 -5.29
C LEU A 153 -17.77 28.23 -4.22
N HIS A 154 -18.79 27.38 -4.11
CA HIS A 154 -18.77 26.23 -3.21
C HIS A 154 -17.70 25.22 -3.63
N SER A 155 -17.63 24.84 -4.91
CA SER A 155 -16.64 23.89 -5.42
C SER A 155 -15.19 24.39 -5.33
N GLU A 156 -14.98 25.70 -5.48
CA GLU A 156 -13.65 26.33 -5.44
C GLU A 156 -13.16 26.57 -4.00
N GLY A 157 -14.06 26.91 -3.07
CA GLY A 157 -13.71 27.30 -1.70
C GLY A 157 -13.78 26.20 -0.65
N PHE A 158 -14.48 25.10 -0.92
CA PHE A 158 -14.74 24.06 0.10
C PHE A 158 -13.46 23.33 0.55
N SER A 159 -12.52 23.08 -0.36
CA SER A 159 -11.24 22.41 -0.03
C SER A 159 -10.36 23.20 0.94
N ASP A 160 -10.50 24.54 0.95
CA ASP A 160 -9.73 25.40 1.84
C ASP A 160 -10.35 25.46 3.24
N CYS A 161 -11.66 25.24 3.37
CA CYS A 161 -12.34 25.18 4.66
C CYS A 161 -11.98 23.93 5.48
N SER A 162 -11.60 22.81 4.84
CA SER A 162 -11.20 21.58 5.53
C SER A 162 -9.74 21.54 5.98
N ARG A 163 -8.95 22.59 5.68
CA ARG A 163 -7.51 22.67 6.00
C ARG A 163 -7.18 23.40 7.30
N ASN A 164 -8.16 24.06 7.93
CA ASN A 164 -8.04 24.72 9.24
C ASN A 164 -8.70 23.90 10.33
#